data_AF-A0A944GBW4-F1
#
_entry.id   AF-A0A944GBW4-F1
#
_cell.length_a   1.000
_cell.length_b   1.000
_cell.length_c   1.000
_cell.angle_alpha   90.00
_cell.angle_beta   90.00
_cell.angle_gamma   90.00
#
_symmetry.space_group_name_H-M   'P 1'
#
loop_
_entity.id
_entity.type
_entity.pdbx_description
1 polymer ?
#
loop_
_entity_poly.entity_id
_entity_poly.type
_entity_poly.pdbx_seq_one_letter_code
_entity_poly.pdbx_strand_id
1 'polypeptide(L)'
;MSSLKILQDDTYLQPFEFAITGRHDYAVRKEQELLGEENKTLSDFASGYLFFGMHKIKRSWVIREWAPNATELYLIGDFNGWQKNDKFKFERKDNGIWELKVGERMLKHGDLYKFIIVWNGGEGERIPAWARYVVQDPVTHIFSAKVWMPENPYKFKIRKFRPTTSPLKIYECHIGMATEEERIGTYDEFRINVLPRIVKAGYNCIQIMAIQEHPYYGSFGYHVSNFFAASSRFGTPDELKQLVDEAHKNNIAVIMDLVHSHAVKNEGEGLARFDGTPYQYFHGGERREHPAWDSLCFNYNKNEVLHFLLSNCKFWLEEYKFDGFRFDGVTSMIYRN
;
A
#
# COMPACT_ATOMS: atom_id res chain seq x y z
N MET A 1 27.01 25.82 13.76
CA MET A 1 25.99 24.76 13.76
C MET A 1 26.56 23.57 14.52
N SER A 2 25.77 22.91 15.37
CA SER A 2 26.24 21.70 16.05
C SER A 2 26.45 20.59 15.02
N SER A 3 27.62 19.91 15.06
CA SER A 3 27.89 18.76 14.18
C SER A 3 26.89 17.64 14.47
N LEU A 4 26.41 16.94 13.44
CA LEU A 4 25.44 15.84 13.60
C LEU A 4 26.02 14.76 14.51
N LYS A 5 25.19 14.21 15.42
CA LYS A 5 25.63 13.21 16.40
C LYS A 5 26.36 12.02 15.77
N ILE A 6 25.91 11.54 14.60
CA ILE A 6 26.55 10.43 13.89
C ILE A 6 28.00 10.71 13.48
N LEU A 7 28.36 11.97 13.21
CA LEU A 7 29.74 12.38 12.90
C LEU A 7 30.62 12.46 14.15
N GLN A 8 30.00 12.60 15.33
CA GLN A 8 30.68 12.58 16.63
C GLN A 8 30.87 11.14 17.10
N ASP A 9 29.87 10.29 16.89
CA ASP A 9 29.85 8.89 17.29
C ASP A 9 30.79 8.02 16.43
N ASP A 10 30.99 8.37 15.14
CA ASP A 10 31.89 7.67 14.21
C ASP A 10 32.79 8.63 13.44
N THR A 11 34.07 8.67 13.81
CA THR A 11 35.07 9.56 13.20
C THR A 11 35.45 9.16 11.77
N TYR A 12 35.17 7.92 11.33
CA TYR A 12 35.39 7.52 9.94
C TYR A 12 34.46 8.23 8.96
N LEU A 13 33.39 8.85 9.44
CA LEU A 13 32.45 9.61 8.61
C LEU A 13 32.90 11.06 8.31
N GLN A 14 33.94 11.56 9.00
CA GLN A 14 34.42 12.94 8.83
C GLN A 14 34.74 13.35 7.38
N PRO A 15 35.41 12.51 6.55
CA PRO A 15 35.67 12.85 5.16
C PRO A 15 34.40 13.08 4.31
N PHE A 16 33.24 12.58 4.78
CA PHE A 16 31.95 12.66 4.11
C PHE A 16 30.97 13.65 4.77
N GLU A 17 31.43 14.44 5.75
CA GLU A 17 30.60 15.36 6.53
C GLU A 17 29.73 16.26 5.64
N PHE A 18 30.31 16.85 4.58
CA PHE A 18 29.55 17.72 3.67
C PHE A 18 28.36 17.00 3.02
N ALA A 19 28.56 15.76 2.56
CA ALA A 19 27.49 14.97 1.93
C ALA A 19 26.44 14.53 2.95
N ILE A 20 26.87 14.14 4.15
CA ILE A 20 25.97 13.69 5.23
C ILE A 20 25.10 14.85 5.72
N THR A 21 25.71 15.99 6.03
CA THR A 21 25.01 17.20 6.45
C THR A 21 24.08 17.71 5.35
N GLY A 22 24.53 17.73 4.09
CA GLY A 22 23.69 18.11 2.96
C GLY A 22 22.43 17.23 2.79
N ARG A 23 22.55 15.91 3.01
CA ARG A 23 21.41 14.98 3.00
C ARG A 23 20.46 15.22 4.17
N HIS A 24 20.99 15.48 5.36
CA HIS A 24 20.18 15.82 6.54
C HIS A 24 19.39 17.11 6.30
N ASP A 25 20.06 18.18 5.84
CA ASP A 25 19.41 19.46 5.57
C ASP A 25 18.36 19.35 4.46
N TYR A 26 18.62 18.52 3.43
CA TYR A 26 17.62 18.22 2.40
C TYR A 26 16.40 17.52 2.99
N ALA A 27 16.59 16.51 3.84
CA ALA A 27 15.49 15.80 4.49
C ALA A 27 14.65 16.72 5.37
N VAL A 28 15.29 17.58 6.18
CA VAL A 28 14.60 18.58 7.01
C VAL A 28 13.82 19.56 6.15
N ARG A 29 14.41 20.11 5.07
CA ARG A 29 13.68 21.01 4.16
C ARG A 29 12.51 20.31 3.48
N LYS A 30 12.71 19.08 3.01
CA LYS A 30 11.64 18.29 2.37
C LYS A 30 10.51 18.01 3.36
N GLU A 31 10.82 17.65 4.61
CA GLU A 31 9.80 17.52 5.65
C GLU A 31 8.98 18.80 5.82
N GLN A 32 9.62 19.97 5.95
CA GLN A 32 8.91 21.25 6.05
C GLN A 32 8.04 21.55 4.80
N GLU A 33 8.54 21.22 3.61
CA GLU A 33 7.78 21.34 2.36
C GLU A 33 6.53 20.45 2.35
N LEU A 34 6.64 19.20 2.84
CA LEU A 34 5.50 18.28 2.91
C LEU A 34 4.46 18.72 3.94
N LEU A 35 4.90 19.34 5.04
CA LEU A 35 3.98 19.87 6.04
C LEU A 35 3.15 21.03 5.46
N GLY A 36 3.79 21.92 4.70
CA GLY A 36 3.13 23.11 4.17
C GLY A 36 2.48 23.95 5.27
N GLU A 37 1.39 24.64 4.95
CA GLU A 37 0.63 25.43 5.94
C GLU A 37 -0.47 24.63 6.66
N GLU A 38 -0.93 23.54 6.06
CA GLU A 38 -2.13 22.81 6.52
C GLU A 38 -1.80 21.68 7.50
N ASN A 39 -0.62 21.06 7.41
CA ASN A 39 -0.26 19.91 8.25
C ASN A 39 0.61 20.33 9.42
N LYS A 40 0.32 19.79 10.61
CA LYS A 40 1.15 20.01 11.81
C LYS A 40 2.25 18.96 11.94
N THR A 41 2.02 17.78 11.40
CA THR A 41 2.91 16.62 11.48
C THR A 41 2.93 15.83 10.18
N LEU A 42 3.99 15.02 9.96
CA LEU A 42 4.03 14.08 8.83
C LEU A 42 2.89 13.06 8.89
N SER A 43 2.36 12.78 10.09
CA SER A 43 1.18 11.93 10.24
C SER A 43 -0.07 12.58 9.61
N ASP A 44 -0.24 13.90 9.74
CA ASP A 44 -1.36 14.61 9.10
C ASP A 44 -1.23 14.50 7.58
N PHE A 45 -0.03 14.77 7.06
CA PHE A 45 0.29 14.61 5.64
C PHE A 45 0.07 13.17 5.14
N ALA A 46 0.38 12.15 5.95
CA ALA A 46 0.21 10.74 5.61
C ALA A 46 -1.25 10.23 5.69
N SER A 47 -2.26 11.12 5.63
CA SER A 47 -3.67 10.76 5.76
C SER A 47 -4.40 10.60 4.42
N GLY A 48 -3.67 10.47 3.31
CA GLY A 48 -4.25 10.38 1.96
C GLY A 48 -5.27 9.26 1.80
N TYR A 49 -5.07 8.14 2.50
CA TYR A 49 -5.96 6.98 2.48
C TYR A 49 -7.36 7.23 3.09
N LEU A 50 -7.54 8.35 3.81
CA LEU A 50 -8.83 8.83 4.32
C LEU A 50 -9.56 9.75 3.32
N PHE A 51 -8.85 10.25 2.31
CA PHE A 51 -9.37 11.16 1.29
C PHE A 51 -9.54 10.49 -0.07
N PHE A 52 -8.50 9.78 -0.52
CA PHE A 52 -8.44 9.00 -1.76
C PHE A 52 -9.00 7.59 -1.59
N GLY A 53 -9.39 6.98 -2.71
CA GLY A 53 -10.08 5.70 -2.74
C GLY A 53 -11.58 5.84 -2.52
N MET A 54 -12.24 4.73 -2.21
CA MET A 54 -13.70 4.65 -2.05
C MET A 54 -14.11 4.74 -0.58
N HIS A 55 -14.96 5.70 -0.26
CA HIS A 55 -15.43 5.98 1.09
C HIS A 55 -16.95 6.09 1.15
N LYS A 56 -17.57 5.39 2.10
CA LYS A 56 -18.99 5.61 2.41
C LYS A 56 -19.12 6.79 3.37
N ILE A 57 -19.76 7.87 2.93
CA ILE A 57 -20.00 9.07 3.72
C ILE A 57 -21.51 9.32 3.78
N LYS A 58 -22.09 9.15 4.97
CA LYS A 58 -23.54 9.28 5.20
C LYS A 58 -24.32 8.37 4.23
N ARG A 59 -25.16 8.95 3.37
CA ARG A 59 -26.00 8.25 2.36
C ARG A 59 -25.38 8.26 0.95
N SER A 60 -24.07 8.43 0.85
CA SER A 60 -23.35 8.46 -0.43
C SER A 60 -22.03 7.71 -0.36
N TRP A 61 -21.56 7.26 -1.52
CA TRP A 61 -20.19 6.88 -1.74
C TRP A 61 -19.46 8.03 -2.39
N VAL A 62 -18.26 8.32 -1.91
CA VAL A 62 -17.34 9.29 -2.51
C VAL A 62 -16.08 8.54 -2.90
N ILE A 63 -15.69 8.66 -4.16
CA ILE A 63 -14.50 8.03 -4.70
C ILE A 63 -13.59 9.12 -5.23
N ARG A 64 -12.31 9.07 -4.87
CA ARG A 64 -11.32 10.02 -5.37
C ARG A 64 -10.06 9.32 -5.87
N GLU A 65 -9.49 9.87 -6.93
CA GLU A 65 -8.26 9.37 -7.53
C GLU A 65 -7.39 10.51 -8.04
N TRP A 66 -6.06 10.34 -8.00
CA TRP A 66 -5.13 11.26 -8.63
C TRP A 66 -4.77 10.75 -10.03
N ALA A 67 -5.14 11.51 -11.06
CA ALA A 67 -4.89 11.19 -12.45
C ALA A 67 -4.76 12.48 -13.28
N PRO A 68 -3.66 13.22 -13.13
CA PRO A 68 -3.53 14.58 -13.66
C PRO A 68 -3.59 14.66 -15.19
N ASN A 69 -3.13 13.62 -15.89
CA ASN A 69 -3.15 13.53 -17.35
C ASN A 69 -4.47 13.00 -17.94
N ALA A 70 -5.39 12.52 -17.09
CA ALA A 70 -6.68 12.06 -17.57
C ALA A 70 -7.49 13.22 -18.17
N THR A 71 -8.25 12.94 -19.22
CA THR A 71 -9.25 13.82 -19.82
C THR A 71 -10.66 13.43 -19.40
N GLU A 72 -10.89 12.15 -19.10
CA GLU A 72 -12.13 11.63 -18.53
C GLU A 72 -11.83 10.44 -17.61
N LEU A 73 -12.67 10.23 -16.59
CA LEU A 73 -12.52 9.11 -15.67
C LEU A 73 -13.90 8.57 -15.29
N TYR A 74 -14.07 7.25 -15.33
CA TYR A 74 -15.33 6.56 -15.09
C TYR A 74 -15.16 5.42 -14.08
N LEU A 75 -16.14 5.22 -13.21
CA LEU A 75 -16.27 4.00 -12.40
C LEU A 75 -17.07 2.97 -13.20
N ILE A 76 -16.52 1.77 -13.37
CA ILE A 76 -17.19 0.63 -13.99
C ILE A 76 -17.22 -0.55 -13.02
N GLY A 77 -18.24 -1.40 -13.13
CA GLY A 77 -18.35 -2.58 -12.29
C GLY A 77 -19.69 -3.30 -12.45
N ASP A 78 -19.95 -4.24 -11.54
CA ASP A 78 -21.16 -5.07 -11.57
C ASP A 78 -22.46 -4.24 -11.59
N PHE A 79 -22.48 -3.12 -10.86
CA PHE A 79 -23.63 -2.23 -10.71
C PHE A 79 -24.01 -1.46 -11.98
N ASN A 80 -23.14 -1.40 -13.00
CA ASN A 80 -23.42 -0.72 -14.27
C ASN A 80 -23.11 -1.57 -15.51
N GLY A 81 -22.93 -2.88 -15.33
CA GLY A 81 -22.66 -3.82 -16.42
C GLY A 81 -21.30 -3.62 -17.08
N TRP A 82 -20.31 -3.09 -16.35
CA TRP A 82 -18.95 -2.87 -16.84
C TRP A 82 -18.86 -1.94 -18.06
N GLN A 83 -19.71 -0.91 -18.12
CA GLN A 83 -19.76 0.06 -19.22
C GLN A 83 -19.59 1.50 -18.74
N LYS A 84 -19.04 2.37 -19.58
CA LYS A 84 -19.01 3.82 -19.32
C LYS A 84 -20.44 4.34 -19.19
N ASN A 85 -20.67 5.12 -18.14
CA ASN A 85 -21.97 5.68 -17.86
C ASN A 85 -21.79 7.03 -17.16
N ASP A 86 -22.49 8.07 -17.63
CA ASP A 86 -22.40 9.42 -17.08
C ASP A 86 -22.78 9.50 -15.59
N LYS A 87 -23.63 8.60 -15.09
CA LYS A 87 -23.95 8.50 -13.65
C LYS A 87 -22.74 8.12 -12.78
N PHE A 88 -21.70 7.58 -13.42
CA PHE A 88 -20.48 7.10 -12.79
C PHE A 88 -19.24 7.79 -13.36
N LYS A 89 -19.42 8.93 -14.04
CA LYS A 89 -18.34 9.78 -14.53
C LYS A 89 -17.83 10.69 -13.40
N PHE A 90 -16.53 10.74 -13.23
CA PHE A 90 -15.90 11.60 -12.24
C PHE A 90 -15.83 13.04 -12.73
N GLU A 91 -15.90 13.97 -11.79
CA GLU A 91 -15.64 15.38 -11.99
C GLU A 91 -14.17 15.67 -11.71
N ARG A 92 -13.50 16.36 -12.63
CA ARG A 92 -12.14 16.87 -12.41
C ARG A 92 -12.18 17.99 -11.37
N LYS A 93 -11.30 17.90 -10.38
CA LYS A 93 -11.04 18.92 -9.35
C LYS A 93 -9.65 19.52 -9.58
N ASP A 94 -9.19 20.31 -8.60
CA ASP A 94 -7.86 20.91 -8.65
C ASP A 94 -6.75 19.87 -8.49
N ASN A 95 -5.53 20.24 -8.87
CA ASN A 95 -4.31 19.44 -8.70
C ASN A 95 -4.37 18.03 -9.32
N GLY A 96 -5.18 17.85 -10.36
CA GLY A 96 -5.29 16.57 -11.07
C GLY A 96 -6.06 15.49 -10.30
N ILE A 97 -6.80 15.89 -9.26
CA ILE A 97 -7.69 15.01 -8.50
C ILE A 97 -9.03 14.88 -9.24
N TRP A 98 -9.59 13.68 -9.23
CA TRP A 98 -10.91 13.37 -9.76
C TRP A 98 -11.81 12.91 -8.62
N GLU A 99 -13.07 13.33 -8.61
CA GLU A 99 -14.05 12.95 -7.59
C GLU A 99 -15.35 12.46 -8.23
N LEU A 100 -15.88 11.34 -7.74
CA LEU A 100 -17.21 10.85 -8.04
C LEU A 100 -18.00 10.71 -6.74
N LYS A 101 -19.25 11.18 -6.75
CA LYS A 101 -20.20 10.98 -5.67
C LYS A 101 -21.46 10.27 -6.18
N VAL A 102 -21.76 9.10 -5.63
CA VAL A 102 -22.96 8.31 -5.97
C VAL A 102 -23.79 8.00 -4.73
N GLY A 103 -25.08 7.71 -4.91
CA GLY A 103 -25.97 7.35 -3.80
C GLY A 103 -25.60 6.02 -3.14
N GLU A 104 -25.90 5.85 -1.85
CA GLU A 104 -25.54 4.64 -1.08
C GLU A 104 -26.03 3.33 -1.68
N ARG A 105 -27.15 3.35 -2.41
CA ARG A 105 -27.79 2.17 -3.01
C ARG A 105 -27.17 1.76 -4.34
N MET A 106 -26.28 2.59 -4.89
CA MET A 106 -25.66 2.36 -6.20
C MET A 106 -24.54 1.33 -6.13
N LEU A 107 -23.88 1.20 -4.97
CA LEU A 107 -22.79 0.25 -4.74
C LEU A 107 -23.12 -0.60 -3.52
N LYS A 108 -22.87 -1.91 -3.62
CA LYS A 108 -23.11 -2.89 -2.56
C LYS A 108 -21.83 -3.57 -2.16
N HIS A 109 -21.78 -4.07 -0.93
CA HIS A 109 -20.68 -4.94 -0.51
C HIS A 109 -20.57 -6.13 -1.46
N GLY A 110 -19.35 -6.39 -1.93
CA GLY A 110 -19.06 -7.49 -2.82
C GLY A 110 -19.01 -7.13 -4.30
N ASP A 111 -19.59 -6.00 -4.71
CA ASP A 111 -19.51 -5.53 -6.09
C ASP A 111 -18.05 -5.41 -6.52
N LEU A 112 -17.74 -5.94 -7.69
CA LEU A 112 -16.46 -5.78 -8.36
C LEU A 112 -16.45 -4.50 -9.18
N TYR A 113 -15.31 -3.80 -9.19
CA TYR A 113 -15.18 -2.53 -9.89
C TYR A 113 -13.75 -2.22 -10.34
N LYS A 114 -13.66 -1.34 -11.33
CA LYS A 114 -12.43 -0.73 -11.88
C LYS A 114 -12.71 0.71 -12.30
N PHE A 115 -11.67 1.41 -12.74
CA PHE A 115 -11.79 2.64 -13.50
C PHE A 115 -11.61 2.40 -14.99
N ILE A 116 -12.26 3.21 -15.82
CA ILE A 116 -11.74 3.54 -17.14
C ILE A 116 -11.17 4.95 -17.06
N ILE A 117 -9.87 5.06 -17.32
CA ILE A 117 -9.17 6.35 -17.39
C ILE A 117 -8.90 6.64 -18.87
N VAL A 118 -9.36 7.81 -19.33
CA VAL A 118 -9.17 8.29 -20.71
C VAL A 118 -8.12 9.40 -20.69
N TRP A 119 -7.24 9.43 -21.68
CA TRP A 119 -6.24 10.47 -21.89
C TRP A 119 -6.13 10.81 -23.37
N ASN A 120 -5.34 11.83 -23.70
CA ASN A 120 -5.10 12.18 -25.11
C ASN A 120 -4.44 11.02 -25.86
N GLY A 121 -5.18 10.40 -26.77
CA GLY A 121 -4.69 9.31 -27.63
C GLY A 121 -4.97 7.89 -27.11
N GLY A 122 -5.74 7.71 -26.02
CA GLY A 122 -6.16 6.37 -25.59
C GLY A 122 -6.91 6.31 -24.27
N GLU A 123 -7.18 5.10 -23.82
CA GLU A 123 -7.79 4.81 -22.53
C GLU A 123 -7.34 3.44 -22.01
N GLY A 124 -7.58 3.19 -20.72
CA GLY A 124 -7.29 1.91 -20.11
C GLY A 124 -8.15 1.62 -18.89
N GLU A 125 -8.44 0.34 -18.70
CA GLU A 125 -8.98 -0.15 -17.43
C GLU A 125 -7.88 -0.18 -16.37
N ARG A 126 -8.20 0.32 -15.18
CA ARG A 126 -7.27 0.39 -14.04
C ARG A 126 -7.95 -0.05 -12.75
N ILE A 127 -7.25 -0.80 -11.92
CA ILE A 127 -7.64 -0.95 -10.51
C ILE A 127 -7.27 0.34 -9.77
N PRO A 128 -8.16 0.94 -8.95
CA PRO A 128 -7.85 2.18 -8.21
C PRO A 128 -6.55 2.06 -7.41
N ALA A 129 -5.71 3.10 -7.43
CA ALA A 129 -4.41 3.09 -6.75
C ALA A 129 -4.54 2.91 -5.23
N TRP A 130 -5.68 3.34 -4.69
CA TRP A 130 -6.04 3.30 -3.27
C TRP A 130 -7.04 2.18 -2.94
N ALA A 131 -7.18 1.16 -3.81
CA ALA A 131 -8.05 0.02 -3.54
C ALA A 131 -7.62 -0.72 -2.26
N ARG A 132 -8.58 -1.00 -1.37
CA ARG A 132 -8.33 -1.67 -0.08
C ARG A 132 -8.54 -3.18 -0.11
N TYR A 133 -9.21 -3.67 -1.15
CA TYR A 133 -9.37 -5.10 -1.39
C TYR A 133 -9.53 -5.35 -2.88
N VAL A 134 -8.72 -6.25 -3.40
CA VAL A 134 -8.63 -6.59 -4.81
C VAL A 134 -8.65 -8.10 -4.89
N VAL A 135 -9.48 -8.68 -5.74
CA VAL A 135 -9.66 -10.13 -5.85
C VAL A 135 -9.37 -10.59 -7.26
N GLN A 136 -8.83 -11.81 -7.39
CA GLN A 136 -8.62 -12.47 -8.66
C GLN A 136 -9.81 -13.39 -8.97
N ASP A 137 -10.37 -13.28 -10.16
CA ASP A 137 -11.33 -14.26 -10.65
C ASP A 137 -10.63 -15.61 -10.89
N PRO A 138 -11.15 -16.73 -10.35
CA PRO A 138 -10.46 -18.02 -10.39
C PRO A 138 -10.43 -18.67 -11.79
N VAL A 139 -11.24 -18.18 -12.74
CA VAL A 139 -11.36 -18.77 -14.08
C VAL A 139 -10.63 -17.92 -15.13
N THR A 140 -10.89 -16.62 -15.13
CA THR A 140 -10.33 -15.65 -16.09
C THR A 140 -9.00 -15.07 -15.64
N HIS A 141 -8.67 -15.21 -14.35
CA HIS A 141 -7.49 -14.64 -13.71
C HIS A 141 -7.44 -13.10 -13.70
N ILE A 142 -8.53 -12.44 -14.09
CA ILE A 142 -8.66 -10.98 -14.06
C ILE A 142 -8.75 -10.52 -12.60
N PHE A 143 -8.00 -9.48 -12.26
CA PHE A 143 -8.14 -8.81 -10.98
C PHE A 143 -9.14 -7.66 -11.06
N SER A 144 -9.91 -7.47 -9.98
CA SER A 144 -10.81 -6.33 -9.81
C SER A 144 -10.80 -5.85 -8.37
N ALA A 145 -10.96 -4.54 -8.14
CA ALA A 145 -11.24 -4.05 -6.80
C ALA A 145 -12.62 -4.55 -6.36
N LYS A 146 -12.79 -4.76 -5.06
CA LYS A 146 -14.04 -5.25 -4.47
C LYS A 146 -14.53 -4.28 -3.41
N VAL A 147 -15.80 -3.90 -3.47
CA VAL A 147 -16.42 -3.05 -2.45
C VAL A 147 -16.42 -3.80 -1.12
N TRP A 148 -15.50 -3.43 -0.23
CA TRP A 148 -15.35 -4.06 1.07
C TRP A 148 -16.08 -3.25 2.16
N MET A 149 -17.26 -3.71 2.52
CA MET A 149 -18.10 -3.14 3.58
C MET A 149 -18.92 -4.28 4.21
N PRO A 150 -18.26 -5.23 4.90
CA PRO A 150 -18.97 -6.31 5.56
C PRO A 150 -19.98 -5.75 6.56
N GLU A 151 -21.08 -6.46 6.79
CA GLU A 151 -22.12 -6.05 7.75
C GLU A 151 -21.56 -5.93 9.16
N ASN A 152 -20.66 -6.84 9.53
CA ASN A 152 -20.00 -6.91 10.82
C ASN A 152 -18.48 -6.76 10.63
N PRO A 153 -17.96 -5.54 10.42
CA PRO A 153 -16.53 -5.34 10.26
C PRO A 153 -15.79 -5.68 11.55
N TYR A 154 -14.63 -6.33 11.41
CA TYR A 154 -13.80 -6.71 12.56
C TYR A 154 -13.34 -5.47 13.33
N LYS A 155 -13.46 -5.54 14.66
CA LYS A 155 -12.97 -4.52 15.59
C LYS A 155 -11.92 -5.14 16.49
N PHE A 156 -10.72 -4.57 16.45
CA PHE A 156 -9.63 -4.97 17.35
C PHE A 156 -10.09 -4.98 18.81
N LYS A 157 -9.78 -6.08 19.50
CA LYS A 157 -10.04 -6.27 20.93
C LYS A 157 -8.87 -5.71 21.73
N ILE A 158 -7.64 -5.90 21.26
CA ILE A 158 -6.44 -5.31 21.84
C ILE A 158 -6.29 -3.88 21.32
N ARG A 159 -6.58 -2.90 22.19
CA ARG A 159 -6.53 -1.47 21.81
C ARG A 159 -5.16 -0.83 22.02
N LYS A 160 -4.39 -1.35 22.96
CA LYS A 160 -3.06 -0.85 23.32
C LYS A 160 -2.14 -2.05 23.48
N PHE A 161 -1.27 -2.23 22.50
CA PHE A 161 -0.20 -3.19 22.55
C PHE A 161 1.13 -2.42 22.50
N ARG A 162 2.13 -2.91 23.22
CA ARG A 162 3.49 -2.36 23.19
C ARG A 162 4.46 -3.52 23.06
N PRO A 163 5.19 -3.64 21.94
CA PRO A 163 6.08 -4.76 21.71
C PRO A 163 7.28 -4.72 22.64
N THR A 164 7.76 -5.89 23.05
CA THR A 164 9.10 -6.02 23.64
C THR A 164 10.12 -6.06 22.50
N THR A 165 11.04 -5.10 22.49
CA THR A 165 11.99 -4.91 21.39
C THR A 165 13.41 -5.39 21.71
N SER A 166 13.69 -5.86 22.94
CA SER A 166 15.02 -6.31 23.34
C SER A 166 14.98 -7.53 24.29
N PRO A 167 15.53 -8.69 23.88
CA PRO A 167 15.92 -9.01 22.51
C PRO A 167 14.68 -9.17 21.61
N LEU A 168 14.77 -8.74 20.36
CA LEU A 168 13.76 -9.02 19.35
C LEU A 168 14.06 -10.39 18.73
N LYS A 169 13.10 -11.32 18.83
CA LYS A 169 13.19 -12.68 18.28
C LYS A 169 12.09 -12.82 17.24
N ILE A 170 12.49 -12.74 15.98
CA ILE A 170 11.59 -12.64 14.83
C ILE A 170 11.42 -14.03 14.20
N TYR A 171 10.17 -14.44 14.02
CA TYR A 171 9.81 -15.54 13.13
C TYR A 171 9.34 -14.96 11.80
N GLU A 172 10.18 -15.03 10.77
CA GLU A 172 9.80 -14.64 9.41
C GLU A 172 8.89 -15.69 8.78
N CYS A 173 7.83 -15.26 8.13
CA CYS A 173 6.82 -16.15 7.60
C CYS A 173 6.10 -15.61 6.37
N HIS A 174 5.54 -16.54 5.58
CA HIS A 174 4.67 -16.26 4.45
C HIS A 174 3.38 -17.07 4.62
N ILE A 175 2.24 -16.38 4.67
CA ILE A 175 0.92 -16.98 5.01
C ILE A 175 0.55 -18.12 4.06
N GLY A 176 0.66 -17.86 2.75
CA GLY A 176 0.20 -18.79 1.72
C GLY A 176 0.94 -20.13 1.65
N MET A 177 2.12 -20.26 2.24
CA MET A 177 2.92 -21.50 2.20
C MET A 177 3.09 -22.14 3.58
N ALA A 178 2.31 -21.68 4.57
CA ALA A 178 2.42 -22.12 5.96
C ALA A 178 1.51 -23.33 6.28
N THR A 179 0.94 -23.97 5.26
CA THR A 179 0.14 -25.20 5.38
C THR A 179 0.89 -26.38 4.76
N GLU A 180 0.62 -27.59 5.27
CA GLU A 180 1.17 -28.84 4.71
C GLU A 180 0.47 -29.24 3.40
N GLU A 181 -0.71 -28.68 3.13
CA GLU A 181 -1.46 -28.96 1.91
C GLU A 181 -0.82 -28.27 0.69
N GLU A 182 -0.90 -28.88 -0.49
CA GLU A 182 -0.39 -28.33 -1.76
C GLU A 182 -1.31 -27.23 -2.34
N ARG A 183 -1.64 -26.25 -1.50
CA ARG A 183 -2.47 -25.09 -1.84
C ARG A 183 -2.02 -23.86 -1.06
N ILE A 184 -2.65 -22.73 -1.38
CA ILE A 184 -2.45 -21.49 -0.64
C ILE A 184 -3.15 -21.60 0.73
N GLY A 185 -2.38 -21.40 1.80
CA GLY A 185 -2.88 -21.28 3.17
C GLY A 185 -3.55 -19.92 3.45
N THR A 186 -4.42 -19.86 4.44
CA THR A 186 -5.18 -18.65 4.80
C THR A 186 -4.64 -17.93 6.05
N TYR A 187 -5.03 -16.67 6.22
CA TYR A 187 -4.75 -15.90 7.45
C TYR A 187 -5.26 -16.63 8.70
N ASP A 188 -6.45 -17.22 8.62
CA ASP A 188 -7.07 -17.91 9.73
C ASP A 188 -6.40 -19.25 10.04
N GLU A 189 -5.97 -19.99 9.03
CA GLU A 189 -5.16 -21.19 9.23
C GLU A 189 -3.83 -20.87 9.90
N PHE A 190 -3.15 -19.80 9.47
CA PHE A 190 -1.94 -19.34 10.12
C PHE A 190 -2.21 -18.96 11.59
N ARG A 191 -3.26 -18.17 11.83
CA ARG A 191 -3.69 -17.73 13.17
C ARG A 191 -3.98 -18.90 14.11
N ILE A 192 -4.65 -19.93 13.63
CA ILE A 192 -5.10 -21.07 14.45
C ILE A 192 -4.00 -22.13 14.60
N ASN A 193 -3.25 -22.42 13.54
CA ASN A 193 -2.38 -23.59 13.50
C ASN A 193 -0.89 -23.26 13.67
N VAL A 194 -0.45 -22.08 13.24
CA VAL A 194 0.97 -21.69 13.18
C VAL A 194 1.34 -20.75 14.30
N LEU A 195 0.56 -19.69 14.54
CA LEU A 195 0.82 -18.71 15.60
C LEU A 195 1.03 -19.36 16.98
N PRO A 196 0.23 -20.36 17.43
CA PRO A 196 0.49 -21.02 18.71
C PRO A 196 1.84 -21.74 18.78
N ARG A 197 2.35 -22.24 17.65
CA ARG A 197 3.68 -22.87 17.57
C ARG A 197 4.78 -21.83 17.73
N ILE A 198 4.62 -20.66 17.10
CA ILE A 198 5.55 -19.53 17.21
C ILE A 198 5.63 -19.05 18.65
N VAL A 199 4.48 -18.88 19.31
CA VAL A 199 4.38 -18.52 20.74
C VAL A 199 5.09 -19.55 21.61
N LYS A 200 4.81 -20.85 21.40
CA LYS A 200 5.45 -21.95 22.15
C LYS A 200 6.97 -21.99 21.97
N ALA A 201 7.46 -21.64 20.78
CA ALA A 201 8.89 -21.57 20.48
C ALA A 201 9.61 -20.37 21.11
N GLY A 202 8.87 -19.41 21.70
CA GLY A 202 9.44 -18.30 22.47
C GLY A 202 9.89 -17.09 21.64
N TYR A 203 9.39 -16.97 20.40
CA TYR A 203 9.48 -15.74 19.61
C TYR A 203 8.60 -14.66 20.21
N ASN A 204 8.94 -13.39 19.99
CA ASN A 204 8.15 -12.24 20.44
C ASN A 204 7.75 -11.30 19.28
N CYS A 205 8.08 -11.68 18.06
CA CYS A 205 7.74 -10.95 16.85
C CYS A 205 7.53 -11.94 15.70
N ILE A 206 6.52 -11.70 14.87
CA ILE A 206 6.39 -12.29 13.55
C ILE A 206 6.67 -11.21 12.50
N GLN A 207 7.42 -11.59 11.47
CA GLN A 207 7.57 -10.78 10.28
C GLN A 207 6.80 -11.44 9.15
N ILE A 208 5.77 -10.76 8.66
CA ILE A 208 4.87 -11.31 7.64
C ILE A 208 5.23 -10.72 6.27
N MET A 209 5.63 -11.60 5.38
CA MET A 209 5.94 -11.29 3.99
C MET A 209 4.66 -11.30 3.13
N ALA A 210 4.76 -10.68 1.94
CA ALA A 210 3.75 -10.78 0.89
C ALA A 210 2.32 -10.29 1.24
N ILE A 211 2.19 -9.37 2.19
CA ILE A 211 0.87 -8.83 2.58
C ILE A 211 0.29 -7.88 1.53
N GLN A 212 1.08 -7.00 0.93
CA GLN A 212 0.58 -6.12 -0.14
C GLN A 212 0.21 -6.94 -1.36
N GLU A 213 -0.94 -6.64 -1.98
CA GLU A 213 -1.44 -7.45 -3.08
C GLU A 213 -0.52 -7.39 -4.31
N HIS A 214 -0.20 -8.57 -4.82
CA HIS A 214 0.79 -8.81 -5.86
C HIS A 214 0.21 -9.84 -6.85
N PRO A 215 0.21 -9.58 -8.16
CA PRO A 215 -0.51 -10.41 -9.12
C PRO A 215 0.23 -11.73 -9.37
N TYR A 216 1.55 -11.73 -9.29
CA TYR A 216 2.40 -12.90 -9.51
C TYR A 216 2.79 -13.55 -8.18
N TYR A 217 2.17 -14.67 -7.84
CA TYR A 217 2.45 -15.38 -6.58
C TYR A 217 3.92 -15.83 -6.45
N GLY A 218 4.56 -16.19 -7.57
CA GLY A 218 5.98 -16.56 -7.61
C GLY A 218 6.94 -15.40 -7.32
N SER A 219 6.45 -14.16 -7.17
CA SER A 219 7.28 -13.04 -6.74
C SER A 219 7.56 -13.03 -5.24
N PHE A 220 6.93 -13.92 -4.46
CA PHE A 220 7.03 -13.94 -3.01
C PHE A 220 6.63 -12.61 -2.33
N GLY A 221 5.69 -11.88 -2.96
CA GLY A 221 5.26 -10.56 -2.50
C GLY A 221 6.06 -9.36 -3.01
N TYR A 222 7.20 -9.56 -3.68
CA TYR A 222 8.06 -8.43 -4.10
C TYR A 222 7.52 -7.63 -5.28
N HIS A 223 6.60 -8.19 -6.07
CA HIS A 223 5.97 -7.51 -7.21
C HIS A 223 4.61 -6.95 -6.81
N VAL A 224 4.62 -5.88 -6.01
CA VAL A 224 3.39 -5.22 -5.51
C VAL A 224 2.65 -4.46 -6.61
N SER A 225 1.33 -4.65 -6.66
CA SER A 225 0.41 -3.98 -7.58
C SER A 225 -0.54 -3.01 -6.87
N ASN A 226 -1.11 -3.44 -5.74
CA ASN A 226 -2.12 -2.69 -5.01
C ASN A 226 -1.67 -2.47 -3.57
N PHE A 227 -1.10 -1.30 -3.33
CA PHE A 227 -0.32 -1.02 -2.12
C PHE A 227 -1.15 -1.00 -0.83
N PHE A 228 -2.45 -0.70 -0.94
CA PHE A 228 -3.39 -0.60 0.19
C PHE A 228 -4.27 -1.85 0.33
N ALA A 229 -4.10 -2.87 -0.51
CA ALA A 229 -4.86 -4.10 -0.46
C ALA A 229 -4.07 -5.20 0.25
N ALA A 230 -4.67 -5.81 1.27
CA ALA A 230 -4.18 -7.08 1.81
C ALA A 230 -4.43 -8.18 0.78
N SER A 231 -3.43 -9.02 0.51
CA SER A 231 -3.52 -10.02 -0.55
C SER A 231 -4.71 -10.96 -0.34
N SER A 232 -5.61 -10.95 -1.33
CA SER A 232 -6.87 -11.70 -1.29
C SER A 232 -6.71 -13.21 -1.31
N ARG A 233 -5.54 -13.69 -1.74
CA ARG A 233 -5.21 -15.12 -1.78
C ARG A 233 -5.24 -15.79 -0.42
N PHE A 234 -4.97 -15.03 0.64
CA PHE A 234 -4.92 -15.55 2.00
C PHE A 234 -6.24 -15.36 2.75
N GLY A 235 -7.19 -14.63 2.17
CA GLY A 235 -8.48 -14.33 2.78
C GLY A 235 -8.88 -12.86 2.63
N THR A 236 -9.56 -12.37 3.65
CA THR A 236 -10.18 -11.05 3.71
C THR A 236 -9.37 -10.07 4.57
N PRO A 237 -9.56 -8.75 4.38
CA PRO A 237 -8.98 -7.74 5.27
C PRO A 237 -9.27 -8.00 6.76
N ASP A 238 -10.47 -8.50 7.07
CA ASP A 238 -10.90 -8.72 8.45
C ASP A 238 -10.24 -9.95 9.08
N GLU A 239 -9.88 -10.98 8.29
CA GLU A 239 -9.09 -12.13 8.77
C GLU A 239 -7.64 -11.74 9.05
N LEU A 240 -7.04 -10.84 8.25
CA LEU A 240 -5.72 -10.30 8.59
C LEU A 240 -5.76 -9.50 9.91
N LYS A 241 -6.80 -8.68 10.13
CA LYS A 241 -6.97 -7.99 11.41
C LYS A 241 -7.09 -8.96 12.59
N GLN A 242 -7.82 -10.07 12.41
CA GLN A 242 -7.93 -11.12 13.43
C GLN A 242 -6.58 -11.77 13.73
N LEU A 243 -5.76 -12.02 12.70
CA LEU A 243 -4.40 -12.55 12.89
C LEU A 243 -3.54 -11.60 13.72
N VAL A 244 -3.52 -10.31 13.39
CA VAL A 244 -2.75 -9.31 14.15
C VAL A 244 -3.25 -9.21 15.59
N ASP A 245 -4.57 -9.16 15.81
CA ASP A 245 -5.15 -9.03 17.16
C ASP A 245 -4.88 -10.28 18.03
N GLU A 246 -4.90 -11.49 17.45
CA GLU A 246 -4.53 -12.72 18.16
C GLU A 246 -3.02 -12.78 18.45
N ALA A 247 -2.17 -12.28 17.55
CA ALA A 247 -0.73 -12.14 17.82
C ALA A 247 -0.49 -11.21 19.02
N HIS A 248 -1.12 -10.03 19.03
CA HIS A 248 -1.04 -9.06 20.13
C HIS A 248 -1.53 -9.64 21.45
N LYS A 249 -2.63 -10.40 21.44
CA LYS A 249 -3.15 -11.11 22.62
C LYS A 249 -2.14 -12.10 23.21
N ASN A 250 -1.25 -12.65 22.37
CA ASN A 250 -0.17 -13.55 22.79
C ASN A 250 1.18 -12.83 22.99
N ASN A 251 1.19 -11.50 23.12
CA ASN A 251 2.38 -10.67 23.25
C ASN A 251 3.39 -10.80 22.09
N ILE A 252 2.90 -11.09 20.89
CA ILE A 252 3.70 -11.18 19.66
C ILE A 252 3.54 -9.88 18.87
N ALA A 253 4.64 -9.18 18.62
CA ALA A 253 4.67 -8.06 17.69
C ALA A 253 4.47 -8.55 16.26
N VAL A 254 3.84 -7.75 15.41
CA VAL A 254 3.66 -8.05 13.99
C VAL A 254 4.32 -6.96 13.17
N ILE A 255 5.39 -7.29 12.46
CA ILE A 255 5.98 -6.38 11.47
C ILE A 255 5.70 -6.89 10.07
N MET A 256 5.57 -5.95 9.13
CA MET A 256 5.21 -6.23 7.75
C MET A 256 6.38 -5.95 6.80
N ASP A 257 6.57 -6.81 5.81
CA ASP A 257 7.37 -6.45 4.63
C ASP A 257 6.69 -5.34 3.85
N LEU A 258 7.39 -4.22 3.71
CA LEU A 258 6.92 -3.04 3.00
C LEU A 258 7.79 -2.83 1.76
N VAL A 259 7.20 -3.07 0.59
CA VAL A 259 7.90 -3.00 -0.69
C VAL A 259 7.62 -1.65 -1.32
N HIS A 260 8.40 -0.64 -0.94
CA HIS A 260 8.34 0.70 -1.54
C HIS A 260 9.49 0.98 -2.50
N SER A 261 10.40 0.02 -2.71
CA SER A 261 11.55 0.17 -3.61
C SER A 261 11.16 0.24 -5.08
N HIS A 262 10.10 -0.48 -5.47
CA HIS A 262 9.60 -0.57 -6.84
C HIS A 262 8.13 -1.01 -6.89
N ALA A 263 7.54 -1.04 -8.08
CA ALA A 263 6.22 -1.58 -8.36
C ALA A 263 6.23 -2.45 -9.63
N VAL A 264 5.19 -3.28 -9.81
CA VAL A 264 5.03 -4.07 -11.05
C VAL A 264 4.88 -3.23 -12.31
N LYS A 265 5.24 -3.82 -13.45
CA LYS A 265 5.01 -3.25 -14.79
C LYS A 265 3.57 -3.41 -15.29
N ASN A 266 2.73 -4.18 -14.60
CA ASN A 266 1.33 -4.37 -14.97
C ASN A 266 0.57 -3.04 -15.03
N GLU A 267 -0.06 -2.77 -16.17
CA GLU A 267 -0.90 -1.58 -16.35
C GLU A 267 -2.33 -1.78 -15.86
N GLY A 268 -2.91 -2.97 -16.04
CA GLY A 268 -4.29 -3.25 -15.63
C GLY A 268 -4.43 -3.37 -14.11
N GLU A 269 -3.53 -4.12 -13.50
CA GLU A 269 -3.56 -4.41 -12.05
C GLU A 269 -2.74 -3.45 -11.20
N GLY A 270 -1.74 -2.78 -11.79
CA GLY A 270 -0.76 -1.96 -11.07
C GLY A 270 -0.79 -0.49 -11.48
N LEU A 271 0.26 0.24 -11.07
CA LEU A 271 0.36 1.69 -11.27
C LEU A 271 1.05 2.07 -12.60
N ALA A 272 1.47 1.10 -13.42
CA ALA A 272 2.16 1.37 -14.66
C ALA A 272 1.25 2.09 -15.66
N ARG A 273 1.67 3.26 -16.15
CA ARG A 273 0.89 4.09 -17.09
C ARG A 273 -0.56 4.30 -16.61
N PHE A 274 -0.72 4.52 -15.31
CA PHE A 274 -2.02 4.61 -14.65
C PHE A 274 -2.92 5.67 -15.31
N ASP A 275 -2.45 6.91 -15.46
CA ASP A 275 -3.14 7.99 -16.18
C ASP A 275 -2.71 8.13 -17.67
N GLY A 276 -2.13 7.07 -18.24
CA GLY A 276 -1.57 7.06 -19.59
C GLY A 276 -0.13 7.58 -19.69
N THR A 277 0.40 8.24 -18.66
CA THR A 277 1.80 8.70 -18.65
C THR A 277 2.75 7.67 -18.02
N PRO A 278 3.98 7.49 -18.55
CA PRO A 278 4.93 6.56 -17.97
C PRO A 278 5.52 7.04 -16.64
N TYR A 279 5.34 8.32 -16.29
CA TYR A 279 6.06 9.03 -15.23
C TYR A 279 5.17 9.53 -14.09
N GLN A 280 3.87 9.19 -14.02
CA GLN A 280 2.97 9.68 -12.98
C GLN A 280 3.54 9.40 -11.58
N TYR A 281 3.60 8.12 -11.19
CA TYR A 281 4.20 7.65 -9.95
C TYR A 281 5.71 7.39 -10.05
N PHE A 282 6.21 7.19 -11.27
CA PHE A 282 7.56 6.69 -11.54
C PHE A 282 8.47 7.75 -12.14
N HIS A 283 9.76 7.43 -12.21
CA HIS A 283 10.68 8.21 -13.02
C HIS A 283 10.34 8.11 -14.53
N GLY A 284 10.87 9.03 -15.33
CA GLY A 284 10.87 8.93 -16.79
C GLY A 284 12.22 8.42 -17.32
N GLY A 285 12.27 8.08 -18.61
CA GLY A 285 13.48 7.56 -19.26
C GLY A 285 13.98 6.26 -18.65
N GLU A 286 15.29 6.01 -18.74
CA GLU A 286 15.92 4.79 -18.23
C GLU A 286 15.78 4.60 -16.72
N ARG A 287 15.73 5.70 -15.95
CA ARG A 287 15.55 5.64 -14.48
C ARG A 287 14.19 5.09 -14.07
N ARG A 288 13.23 5.01 -15.00
CA ARG A 288 11.91 4.43 -14.77
C ARG A 288 11.99 2.96 -14.39
N GLU A 289 12.95 2.21 -14.91
CA GLU A 289 12.95 0.75 -14.84
C GLU A 289 14.08 0.20 -13.98
N HIS A 290 13.81 -0.87 -13.25
CA HIS A 290 14.81 -1.65 -12.55
C HIS A 290 15.14 -2.91 -13.37
N PRO A 291 16.26 -2.93 -14.12
CA PRO A 291 16.51 -3.97 -15.13
C PRO A 291 16.61 -5.37 -14.52
N ALA A 292 17.25 -5.51 -13.35
CA ALA A 292 17.43 -6.81 -12.71
C ALA A 292 16.13 -7.41 -12.14
N TRP A 293 15.11 -6.57 -11.90
CA TRP A 293 13.84 -7.00 -11.28
C TRP A 293 12.66 -6.86 -12.24
N ASP A 294 12.90 -6.43 -13.47
CA ASP A 294 11.86 -6.16 -14.46
C ASP A 294 10.67 -5.33 -13.89
N SER A 295 10.99 -4.27 -13.16
CA SER A 295 10.02 -3.49 -12.39
C SER A 295 10.16 -1.97 -12.58
N LEU A 296 9.29 -1.18 -11.93
CA LEU A 296 9.24 0.28 -12.07
C LEU A 296 9.70 0.99 -10.79
N CYS A 297 10.58 1.98 -10.94
CA CYS A 297 11.16 2.77 -9.85
C CYS A 297 10.35 4.04 -9.59
N PHE A 298 9.85 4.20 -8.35
CA PHE A 298 9.11 5.37 -7.92
C PHE A 298 9.92 6.66 -8.04
N ASN A 299 9.26 7.77 -8.34
CA ASN A 299 9.86 9.08 -8.29
C ASN A 299 9.62 9.74 -6.93
N TYR A 300 10.47 9.42 -5.96
CA TYR A 300 10.39 9.95 -4.59
C TYR A 300 10.57 11.47 -4.48
N ASN A 301 10.89 12.19 -5.58
CA ASN A 301 10.98 13.65 -5.56
C ASN A 301 9.62 14.34 -5.68
N LYS A 302 8.57 13.60 -6.06
CA LYS A 302 7.20 14.13 -6.18
C LYS A 302 6.47 14.05 -4.85
N ASN A 303 5.87 15.15 -4.42
CA ASN A 303 5.16 15.19 -3.14
C ASN A 303 3.92 14.29 -3.15
N GLU A 304 3.25 14.11 -4.30
CA GLU A 304 2.11 13.20 -4.45
C GLU A 304 2.52 11.73 -4.31
N VAL A 305 3.73 11.37 -4.77
CA VAL A 305 4.29 10.02 -4.59
C VAL A 305 4.69 9.80 -3.13
N LEU A 306 5.32 10.79 -2.50
CA LEU A 306 5.61 10.75 -1.06
C LEU A 306 4.31 10.67 -0.24
N HIS A 307 3.27 11.41 -0.63
CA HIS A 307 1.95 11.36 -0.01
C HIS A 307 1.35 9.96 -0.09
N PHE A 308 1.39 9.34 -1.26
CA PHE A 308 0.92 7.97 -1.47
C PHE A 308 1.67 6.97 -0.58
N LEU A 309 3.00 6.98 -0.61
CA LEU A 309 3.83 6.01 0.11
C LEU A 309 3.81 6.22 1.64
N LEU A 310 3.89 7.46 2.12
CA LEU A 310 3.77 7.75 3.55
C LEU A 310 2.36 7.43 4.07
N SER A 311 1.33 7.71 3.27
CA SER A 311 -0.04 7.30 3.61
C SER A 311 -0.20 5.79 3.64
N ASN A 312 0.55 5.06 2.82
CA ASN A 312 0.60 3.61 2.87
C ASN A 312 1.20 3.10 4.18
N CYS A 313 2.30 3.69 4.64
CA CYS A 313 2.86 3.38 5.97
C CYS A 313 1.82 3.60 7.07
N LYS A 314 1.20 4.79 7.12
CA LYS A 314 0.19 5.11 8.15
C LYS A 314 -1.03 4.19 8.07
N PHE A 315 -1.48 3.85 6.87
CA PHE A 315 -2.60 2.93 6.67
C PHE A 315 -2.36 1.57 7.33
N TRP A 316 -1.20 0.94 7.10
CA TRP A 316 -0.90 -0.36 7.69
C TRP A 316 -0.76 -0.30 9.21
N LEU A 317 -0.18 0.79 9.76
CA LEU A 317 -0.10 1.01 11.20
C LEU A 317 -1.48 1.25 11.84
N GLU A 318 -2.37 2.01 11.19
CA GLU A 318 -3.64 2.42 11.79
C GLU A 318 -4.80 1.46 11.53
N GLU A 319 -4.96 0.97 10.30
CA GLU A 319 -6.06 0.10 9.89
C GLU A 319 -5.85 -1.35 10.34
N TYR A 320 -4.60 -1.84 10.27
CA TYR A 320 -4.24 -3.23 10.57
C TYR A 320 -3.42 -3.41 11.84
N LYS A 321 -2.99 -2.32 12.50
CA LYS A 321 -2.24 -2.36 13.77
C LYS A 321 -0.91 -3.11 13.70
N PHE A 322 -0.23 -3.08 12.55
CA PHE A 322 1.16 -3.51 12.48
C PHE A 322 2.03 -2.67 13.44
N ASP A 323 3.06 -3.30 14.01
CA ASP A 323 3.97 -2.72 15.00
C ASP A 323 5.23 -2.11 14.39
N GLY A 324 5.41 -2.26 13.08
CA GLY A 324 6.57 -1.78 12.34
C GLY A 324 6.69 -2.43 10.97
N PHE A 325 7.80 -2.15 10.30
CA PHE A 325 8.07 -2.60 8.93
C PHE A 325 9.50 -3.11 8.76
N ARG A 326 9.68 -4.05 7.85
CA ARG A 326 10.93 -4.19 7.09
C ARG A 326 10.73 -3.48 5.74
N PHE A 327 11.56 -2.50 5.45
CA PHE A 327 11.62 -1.91 4.10
C PHE A 327 12.48 -2.80 3.21
N ASP A 328 11.88 -3.37 2.16
CA ASP A 328 12.58 -4.29 1.26
C ASP A 328 13.18 -3.59 0.04
N GLY A 329 14.36 -4.04 -0.36
CA GLY A 329 15.10 -3.48 -1.49
C GLY A 329 15.75 -2.12 -1.20
N VAL A 330 16.06 -1.80 0.06
CA VAL A 330 16.68 -0.52 0.45
C VAL A 330 17.98 -0.24 -0.31
N THR A 331 18.80 -1.25 -0.60
CA THR A 331 20.00 -1.10 -1.43
C THR A 331 19.68 -0.48 -2.80
N SER A 332 18.60 -0.93 -3.45
CA SER A 332 18.12 -0.39 -4.73
C SER A 332 17.59 1.05 -4.60
N MET A 333 17.05 1.42 -3.43
CA MET A 333 16.58 2.78 -3.16
C MET A 333 17.74 3.76 -2.93
N ILE A 334 18.82 3.31 -2.29
CA ILE A 334 19.96 4.16 -1.93
C ILE A 334 20.90 4.38 -3.13
N TYR A 335 21.10 3.36 -3.95
CA TYR A 335 22.04 3.40 -5.07
C TYR A 335 21.31 3.46 -6.41
N ARG A 336 21.80 4.34 -7.30
CA ARG A 336 21.25 4.51 -8.65
C ARG A 336 21.81 3.48 -9.65
N ASN A 337 23.00 2.94 -9.38
CA ASN A 337 23.75 2.06 -10.26
C ASN A 337 23.95 0.70 -9.61
#